data_AF-A0A7C4LD49-F1
#
_entry.id   AF-A0A7C4LD49-F1
#
_cell.length_a   1.000
_cell.length_b   1.000
_cell.length_c   1.000
_cell.angle_alpha   90.00
_cell.angle_beta   90.00
_cell.angle_gamma   90.00
#
_symmetry.space_group_name_H-M   'P 1'
#
loop_
_entity.id
_entity.type
_entity.pdbx_description
1 polymer ?
#
loop_
_entity_poly.entity_id
_entity_poly.type
_entity_poly.pdbx_seq_one_letter_code
_entity_poly.pdbx_strand_id
1 'polypeptide(L)' 'MNYPTFFQQATGQAPYPYQERLAGADPWPDLLEAPTGAGKTEAIVLAWLWRRRHGPAKVRGAKP' A
#
# COMPACT_ATOMS: atom_id res chain seq x y z
N MET A 1 5.53 9.31 -10.35
CA MET A 1 5.69 9.09 -8.89
C MET A 1 5.74 7.60 -8.64
N ASN A 2 6.53 7.11 -7.68
CA ASN A 2 6.55 5.70 -7.26
C ASN A 2 5.97 5.57 -5.84
N TYR A 3 5.70 4.34 -5.39
CA TYR A 3 5.11 4.09 -4.08
C TYR A 3 5.98 4.61 -2.91
N PRO A 4 7.32 4.41 -2.89
CA PRO A 4 8.15 4.94 -1.81
C PRO A 4 8.06 6.46 -1.63
N THR A 5 8.11 7.22 -2.72
CA THR A 5 7.94 8.68 -2.65
C THR A 5 6.54 9.06 -2.14
N PHE A 6 5.50 8.32 -2.56
CA PHE A 6 4.13 8.55 -2.09
C PHE A 6 3.98 8.27 -0.60
N PHE A 7 4.55 7.17 -0.13
CA PHE A 7 4.51 6.78 1.26
C PHE A 7 5.24 7.81 2.14
N GLN A 8 6.46 8.20 1.74
CA GLN A 8 7.26 9.22 2.42
C GLN A 8 6.53 10.57 2.50
N GLN A 9 5.83 10.98 1.45
CA GLN A 9 5.04 12.23 1.47
C GLN A 9 3.85 12.16 2.42
N ALA A 10 3.22 10.98 2.56
CA ALA A 10 2.04 10.81 3.41
C ALA A 10 2.39 10.65 4.90
N THR A 11 3.52 10.01 5.22
CA THR A 11 3.86 9.63 6.61
C THR A 11 5.07 10.37 7.16
N GLY A 12 5.88 11.01 6.30
CA GLY A 12 7.18 11.54 6.67
C GLY A 12 8.25 10.46 6.92
N GLN A 13 7.96 9.19 6.64
CA GLN A 13 8.87 8.06 6.84
C GLN A 13 9.00 7.19 5.58
N ALA A 14 10.15 6.57 5.38
CA ALA A 14 10.33 5.64 4.27
C ALA A 14 9.56 4.34 4.56
N PRO A 15 8.93 3.71 3.55
CA PRO A 15 8.22 2.47 3.78
C PRO A 15 9.18 1.33 4.13
N TYR A 16 8.70 0.39 4.93
CA TYR A 16 9.33 -0.92 5.07
C TYR A 16 9.15 -1.75 3.78
N PRO A 17 10.05 -2.70 3.50
CA PRO A 17 9.98 -3.53 2.30
C PRO A 17 8.65 -4.26 2.12
N TYR A 18 8.01 -4.69 3.21
CA TYR A 18 6.72 -5.38 3.12
C TYR A 18 5.57 -4.44 2.70
N GLN A 19 5.65 -3.15 3.04
CA GLN A 19 4.65 -2.15 2.67
C GLN A 19 4.74 -1.85 1.16
N GLU A 20 5.96 -1.79 0.61
CA GLU A 20 6.16 -1.66 -0.84
C GLU A 20 5.64 -2.88 -1.59
N ARG A 21 5.96 -4.09 -1.11
CA ARG A 21 5.44 -5.34 -1.69
C ARG A 21 3.92 -5.38 -1.70
N LEU A 22 3.27 -4.94 -0.61
CA LEU A 22 1.81 -4.91 -0.51
C LEU A 22 1.16 -3.99 -1.56
N ALA A 23 1.78 -2.85 -1.87
CA ALA A 23 1.27 -1.90 -2.85
C ALA A 23 1.32 -2.42 -4.29
N GLY A 24 2.32 -3.25 -4.60
CA GLY A 24 2.52 -3.87 -5.92
C GLY A 24 1.95 -5.28 -6.08
N ALA A 25 1.44 -5.90 -5.01
CA ALA A 25 0.98 -7.29 -5.04
C ALA A 25 -0.19 -7.49 -6.01
N ASP A 26 -0.16 -8.48 -6.89
CA ASP A 26 -1.32 -8.94 -7.65
C ASP A 26 -1.30 -10.48 -7.68
N PRO A 27 -2.27 -11.19 -7.07
CA PRO A 27 -3.44 -10.66 -6.36
C PRO A 27 -3.10 -9.90 -5.07
N TRP A 28 -4.02 -9.09 -4.57
CA TRP A 28 -3.86 -8.50 -3.23
C TRP A 28 -4.07 -9.58 -2.18
N PRO A 29 -3.26 -9.63 -1.12
CA PRO A 29 -3.37 -10.69 -0.12
C PRO A 29 -4.60 -10.48 0.77
N ASP A 30 -5.28 -11.59 1.10
CA ASP A 30 -6.41 -11.59 2.05
C ASP A 30 -5.95 -11.48 3.51
N LEU A 31 -4.68 -11.83 3.79
CA LEU A 31 -4.08 -11.78 5.12
C LEU A 31 -2.75 -11.02 5.08
N LEU A 32 -2.63 -10.01 5.95
CA LEU A 32 -1.38 -9.33 6.23
C LEU A 32 -0.95 -9.62 7.67
N GLU A 33 0.02 -10.51 7.83
CA GLU A 33 0.63 -10.81 9.13
C GLU A 33 1.88 -9.96 9.32
N ALA A 34 1.89 -9.12 10.36
CA ALA A 34 3.09 -8.42 10.82
C ALA A 34 2.99 -8.13 12.33
N PRO A 35 4.12 -7.94 13.03
CA PRO A 35 4.12 -7.59 14.45
C PRO A 35 3.37 -6.28 14.76
N THR A 36 2.93 -6.12 16.00
CA THR A 36 2.42 -4.83 16.49
C THR A 36 3.52 -3.76 16.41
N GLY A 37 3.15 -2.53 16.07
CA GLY A 37 4.11 -1.45 15.86
C GLY A 37 4.83 -1.47 14.50
N ALA A 38 4.63 -2.48 13.66
CA ALA A 38 5.29 -2.57 12.35
C ALA A 38 4.73 -1.61 11.27
N GLY A 39 3.76 -0.73 11.61
CA GLY A 39 3.13 0.18 10.65
C GLY A 39 2.11 -0.49 9.71
N LYS A 40 1.35 -1.47 10.19
CA LYS A 40 0.36 -2.21 9.38
C LYS A 40 -0.76 -1.32 8.86
N THR A 41 -1.17 -0.32 9.64
CA THR A 41 -2.25 0.60 9.26
C THR A 41 -1.84 1.44 8.06
N GLU A 42 -0.66 2.04 8.13
CA GLU A 42 -0.03 2.79 7.05
C GLU A 42 0.17 1.90 5.82
N ALA A 43 0.60 0.65 6.03
CA ALA A 43 0.74 -0.34 4.96
C ALA A 43 -0.56 -0.54 4.19
N ILE A 44 -1.66 -0.88 4.88
CA ILE A 44 -2.93 -1.23 4.25
C ILE A 44 -3.55 0.01 3.58
N VAL A 45 -3.63 1.12 4.30
CA VAL A 45 -4.30 2.34 3.82
C VAL A 45 -3.57 2.91 2.60
N LEU A 46 -2.24 3.04 2.67
CA LEU A 46 -1.46 3.65 1.59
C LEU A 46 -1.29 2.71 0.40
N ALA A 47 -1.14 1.40 0.61
CA ALA A 47 -1.15 0.43 -0.49
C ALA A 47 -2.50 0.42 -1.23
N TRP A 48 -3.62 0.45 -0.49
CA TRP A 48 -4.95 0.51 -1.09
C TRP A 48 -5.17 1.81 -1.89
N LEU A 49 -4.84 2.97 -1.30
CA LEU A 49 -4.94 4.27 -1.98
C LEU A 49 -4.07 4.31 -3.23
N TRP A 50 -2.84 3.81 -3.14
CA TRP A 50 -1.90 3.72 -4.25
C TRP A 50 -2.50 2.92 -5.41
N ARG A 51 -3.03 1.73 -5.14
CA ARG A 51 -3.68 0.88 -6.15
C ARG A 51 -4.91 1.54 -6.78
N ARG A 52 -5.69 2.31 -6.01
CA ARG A 52 -6.82 3.06 -6.57
C ARG A 52 -6.42 4.19 -7.50
N ARG A 53 -5.25 4.78 -7.29
CA ARG A 53 -4.79 5.93 -8.07
C ARG A 53 -3.90 5.51 -9.25
N HIS A 54 -3.12 4.45 -9.08
CA HIS A 54 -2.06 4.03 -10.00
C HIS A 54 -2.17 2.58 -10.49
N GLY A 55 -3.11 1.79 -9.96
CA GLY A 55 -3.34 0.41 -10.42
C GLY A 55 -4.07 0.32 -11.76
N PRO A 56 -4.27 -0.91 -12.28
CA PRO A 56 -5.02 -1.14 -13.52
C PRO A 56 -6.45 -0.59 -13.43
N ALA A 57 -7.06 -0.23 -14.57
CA ALA A 57 -8.39 0.40 -14.61
C ALA A 57 -9.46 -0.37 -13.79
N LYS A 58 -9.43 -1.71 -13.83
CA LYS A 58 -10.31 -2.59 -13.03
C LYS A 58 -10.21 -2.36 -11.52
N VAL A 59 -9.03 -2.00 -11.01
CA VAL A 59 -8.74 -1.78 -9.58
C VAL A 59 -9.10 -0.35 -9.15
N ARG A 60 -8.99 0.63 -10.06
CA ARG A 60 -9.24 2.04 -9.77
C ARG A 60 -10.71 2.36 -9.51
N GLY A 61 -11.62 1.65 -10.16
CA GLY A 61 -13.08 1.84 -10.05
C GLY A 61 -13.78 0.94 -9.02
N ALA A 62 -13.05 0.05 -8.33
CA ALA A 62 -13.64 -0.85 -7.34
C ALA A 62 -14.27 -0.04 -6.20
N LYS A 63 -15.47 -0.41 -5.72
CA LYS A 63 -16.05 0.15 -4.49
C LYS A 63 -15.39 -0.51 -3.27
N PRO A 64 -15.27 0.18 -2.11
CA PRO A 64 -14.70 -0.42 -0.91
C PRO A 64 -15.43 -1.69 -0.50
#